data_AF-A0A5B8VRI0-F1
#
_entry.id   AF-A0A5B8VRI0-F1
#
_cell.length_a   1.000
_cell.length_b   1.000
_cell.length_c   1.000
_cell.angle_alpha   90.00
_cell.angle_beta   90.00
_cell.angle_gamma   90.00
#
_symmetry.space_group_name_H-M   'P 1'
#
loop_
_entity.id
_entity.type
_entity.pdbx_description
1 polymer ?
#
loop_
_entity_poly.entity_id
_entity_poly.type
_entity_poly.pdbx_seq_one_letter_code
_entity_poly.pdbx_strand_id
1 'polypeptide(L)'
;MNIDNLSVTIDLDKVLDVTRIEPRQKHPTIFKYFDQLQPGDYFILHNDHDPKPLYYQLLGERGNIFSFEYLSRGPEDWFIQIQKTPVQSSSPKPGEQATANKKEQKTPAFPESIAIKDKNAADQSNTSLLKDDIILQYDSWDPDFLCAFIEQTDHRYFRAQAPELDGLGETIRLKHQKTHPELASLKMYQDQLFATLLFHLTQEKSALFDQVQSVQQAAQQNKEPDMVSLKQLFTGTTLKKQANETLTKLIEQIRRHTQQYQAPEDACDSYVYYFKRLSQFDLRLSRYLYLENTVLLPKISQWL
;
A
#
# COMPACT_ATOMS: atom_id res chain seq x y z
N MET A 1 27.97 12.92 16.14
CA MET A 1 28.79 11.73 15.85
C MET A 1 28.44 10.65 16.87
N ASN A 2 27.64 9.65 16.51
CA ASN A 2 28.18 8.33 16.19
C ASN A 2 27.11 7.61 15.34
N ILE A 3 27.54 6.81 14.37
CA ILE A 3 26.68 6.06 13.46
C ILE A 3 26.96 4.59 13.79
N ASP A 4 25.93 3.80 14.09
CA ASP A 4 25.85 2.33 13.87
C ASP A 4 24.75 1.66 14.74
N ASN A 5 24.10 0.65 14.14
CA ASN A 5 23.11 -0.28 14.71
C ASN A 5 21.71 0.30 15.06
N LEU A 6 20.58 -0.17 14.50
CA LEU A 6 20.36 -1.29 13.57
C LEU A 6 19.94 -0.79 12.17
N SER A 7 20.92 -0.64 11.28
CA SER A 7 20.70 -0.76 9.85
C SER A 7 20.86 -2.24 9.47
N VAL A 8 19.76 -2.96 9.25
CA VAL A 8 19.83 -4.23 8.50
C VAL A 8 20.24 -3.86 7.08
N THR A 9 21.48 -4.15 6.71
CA THR A 9 21.99 -3.89 5.36
C THR A 9 21.24 -4.78 4.38
N ILE A 10 20.23 -4.21 3.70
CA ILE A 10 19.50 -4.88 2.63
C ILE A 10 20.49 -5.12 1.48
N ASP A 11 20.69 -6.40 1.15
CA ASP A 11 21.48 -6.85 0.00
C ASP A 11 20.72 -6.48 -1.28
N LEU A 12 21.03 -5.32 -1.85
CA LEU A 12 20.32 -4.73 -2.99
C LEU A 12 20.34 -5.63 -4.23
N ASP A 13 21.39 -6.44 -4.41
CA ASP A 13 21.54 -7.38 -5.52
C ASP A 13 20.53 -8.55 -5.43
N LYS A 14 19.87 -8.73 -4.28
CA LYS A 14 18.83 -9.72 -4.04
C LYS A 14 17.42 -9.12 -3.90
N VAL A 15 17.23 -7.83 -4.16
CA VAL A 15 15.90 -7.20 -4.07
C VAL A 15 15.09 -7.45 -5.34
N LEU A 16 13.98 -8.18 -5.21
CA LEU A 16 12.93 -8.24 -6.22
C LEU A 16 11.92 -7.11 -5.96
N ASP A 17 12.11 -5.99 -6.66
CA ASP A 17 11.21 -4.83 -6.58
C ASP A 17 9.94 -5.06 -7.40
N VAL A 18 8.86 -5.42 -6.72
CA VAL A 18 7.55 -5.64 -7.35
C VAL A 18 6.67 -4.39 -7.36
N THR A 19 7.16 -3.25 -6.84
CA THR A 19 6.52 -1.93 -7.01
C THR A 19 6.64 -1.40 -8.45
N ARG A 20 7.36 -2.12 -9.32
CA ARG A 20 7.53 -1.82 -10.75
C ARG A 20 6.91 -2.88 -11.67
N ILE A 21 6.17 -3.84 -11.12
CA ILE A 21 5.60 -4.96 -11.86
C ILE A 21 4.07 -4.84 -11.90
N GLU A 22 3.52 -4.98 -13.10
CA GLU A 22 2.07 -5.07 -13.39
C GLU A 22 1.31 -5.92 -12.36
N PRO A 23 0.13 -5.52 -11.85
CA PRO A 23 -0.49 -6.14 -10.67
C PRO A 23 -0.81 -7.62 -10.91
N ARG A 24 -1.39 -7.90 -12.07
CA ARG A 24 -1.71 -9.24 -12.58
C ARG A 24 -0.47 -10.11 -12.86
N GLN A 25 0.73 -9.51 -12.90
CA GLN A 25 2.01 -10.21 -13.10
C GLN A 25 2.87 -10.28 -11.83
N LYS A 26 2.58 -9.50 -10.77
CA LYS A 26 3.33 -9.54 -9.49
C LYS A 26 3.41 -10.98 -8.98
N HIS A 27 2.28 -11.61 -8.66
CA HIS A 27 2.26 -12.96 -8.08
C HIS A 27 2.88 -14.03 -9.01
N PRO A 28 2.53 -14.13 -10.32
CA PRO A 28 3.21 -15.03 -11.25
C PRO A 28 4.73 -14.84 -11.33
N THR A 29 5.22 -13.59 -11.29
CA THR A 29 6.66 -13.31 -11.36
C THR A 29 7.38 -13.69 -10.07
N ILE A 30 6.78 -13.39 -8.91
CA ILE A 30 7.30 -13.78 -7.59
C ILE A 30 7.40 -15.30 -7.50
N PHE A 31 6.38 -16.04 -7.96
CA PHE A 31 6.38 -17.50 -7.92
C PHE A 31 7.43 -18.09 -8.86
N LYS A 32 7.57 -17.54 -10.07
CA LYS A 32 8.64 -17.92 -11.01
C LYS A 32 10.04 -17.70 -10.40
N TYR A 33 10.26 -16.59 -9.70
CA TYR A 33 11.51 -16.32 -8.98
C TYR A 33 11.75 -17.35 -7.86
N PHE A 34 10.74 -17.59 -7.03
CA PHE A 34 10.80 -18.57 -5.93
C PHE A 34 11.06 -20.01 -6.42
N ASP A 35 10.41 -20.41 -7.51
CA ASP A 35 10.57 -21.75 -8.09
C ASP A 35 12.01 -21.99 -8.58
N GLN A 36 12.69 -20.95 -9.05
CA GLN A 36 14.08 -20.99 -9.53
C GLN A 36 15.16 -21.01 -8.43
N LEU A 37 14.84 -20.59 -7.20
CA LEU A 37 15.78 -20.64 -6.06
C LEU A 37 16.24 -22.08 -5.75
N GLN A 38 17.50 -22.23 -5.31
CA GLN A 38 17.95 -23.49 -4.70
C GLN A 38 17.56 -23.56 -3.21
N PRO A 39 17.50 -24.77 -2.63
CA PRO A 39 17.46 -24.99 -1.18
C PRO A 39 18.45 -24.11 -0.39
N GLY A 40 17.93 -23.20 0.43
CA GLY A 40 18.71 -22.27 1.26
C GLY A 40 18.84 -20.86 0.68
N ASP A 41 18.56 -20.65 -0.61
CA ASP A 41 18.61 -19.31 -1.22
C ASP A 41 17.39 -18.47 -0.85
N TYR A 42 17.54 -17.14 -0.96
CA TYR A 42 16.49 -16.16 -0.68
C TYR A 42 16.54 -14.99 -1.66
N PHE A 43 15.43 -14.27 -1.76
CA PHE A 43 15.38 -12.90 -2.27
C PHE A 43 14.61 -12.01 -1.29
N ILE A 44 14.75 -10.70 -1.44
CA ILE A 44 14.04 -9.69 -0.66
C ILE A 44 12.95 -9.10 -1.56
N LEU A 45 11.69 -9.42 -1.28
CA LEU A 45 10.55 -8.76 -1.90
C LEU A 45 10.46 -7.32 -1.41
N HIS A 46 10.45 -6.35 -2.32
CA HIS A 46 10.04 -4.98 -2.04
C HIS A 46 8.64 -4.75 -2.62
N ASN A 47 7.67 -4.41 -1.76
CA ASN A 47 6.27 -4.20 -2.13
C ASN A 47 5.71 -2.90 -1.53
N ASP A 48 4.70 -2.35 -2.21
CA ASP A 48 4.05 -1.07 -1.93
C ASP A 48 2.88 -1.18 -0.90
N HIS A 49 2.71 -2.37 -0.30
CA HIS A 49 1.70 -2.68 0.71
C HIS A 49 2.06 -3.99 1.44
N ASP A 50 1.35 -4.32 2.52
CA ASP A 50 1.50 -5.61 3.23
C ASP A 50 1.20 -6.80 2.29
N PRO A 51 2.20 -7.63 1.92
CA PRO A 51 2.01 -8.76 1.00
C PRO A 51 1.38 -9.98 1.68
N LYS A 52 0.60 -9.80 2.74
CA LYS A 52 -0.17 -10.87 3.40
C LYS A 52 -1.03 -11.73 2.45
N PRO A 53 -1.67 -11.21 1.39
CA PRO A 53 -2.36 -12.06 0.40
C PRO A 53 -1.40 -12.99 -0.37
N LEU A 54 -0.23 -12.48 -0.77
CA LEU A 54 0.82 -13.24 -1.43
C LEU A 54 1.32 -14.40 -0.55
N TYR A 55 1.52 -14.17 0.75
CA TYR A 55 1.92 -15.21 1.71
C TYR A 55 0.97 -16.42 1.68
N TYR A 56 -0.34 -16.18 1.79
CA TYR A 56 -1.33 -17.27 1.78
C TYR A 56 -1.40 -17.98 0.43
N GLN A 57 -1.26 -17.26 -0.69
CA GLN A 57 -1.25 -17.89 -2.01
C GLN A 57 0.01 -18.75 -2.23
N LEU A 58 1.19 -18.26 -1.86
CA LEU A 58 2.45 -19.02 -1.96
C LEU A 58 2.40 -20.27 -1.09
N LEU A 59 1.87 -20.16 0.14
CA LEU A 59 1.66 -21.30 1.04
C LEU A 59 0.68 -22.33 0.46
N GLY A 60 -0.42 -21.88 -0.14
CA GLY A 60 -1.41 -22.75 -0.76
C GLY A 60 -0.91 -23.48 -2.00
N GLU A 61 -0.10 -22.82 -2.84
CA GLU A 61 0.38 -23.43 -4.09
C GLU A 61 1.70 -24.21 -3.98
N ARG A 62 2.57 -23.91 -3.00
CA ARG A 62 3.89 -24.53 -2.86
C ARG A 62 4.10 -25.29 -1.54
N GLY A 63 3.18 -25.15 -0.58
CA GLY A 63 3.29 -25.78 0.74
C GLY A 63 4.35 -25.12 1.63
N ASN A 64 4.61 -25.73 2.79
CA ASN A 64 5.46 -25.19 3.84
C ASN A 64 6.98 -25.40 3.57
N ILE A 65 7.45 -24.96 2.41
CA ILE A 65 8.85 -25.11 1.95
C ILE A 65 9.62 -23.78 1.89
N PHE A 66 9.16 -22.77 2.62
CA PHE A 66 9.78 -21.45 2.68
C PHE A 66 9.63 -20.78 4.05
N SER A 67 10.46 -19.77 4.31
CA SER A 67 10.25 -18.77 5.36
C SER A 67 9.85 -17.42 4.74
N PHE A 68 9.12 -16.61 5.51
CA PHE A 68 8.56 -15.34 5.06
C PHE A 68 8.73 -14.30 6.19
N GLU A 69 9.85 -13.59 6.16
CA GLU A 69 10.31 -12.74 7.26
C GLU A 69 10.21 -11.26 6.89
N TYR A 70 9.53 -10.46 7.72
CA TYR A 70 9.43 -9.02 7.50
C TYR A 70 10.71 -8.32 7.97
N LEU A 71 11.50 -7.81 7.02
CA LEU A 71 12.66 -6.95 7.28
C LEU A 71 12.23 -5.49 7.53
N SER A 72 11.21 -5.04 6.80
CA SER A 72 10.50 -3.78 7.04
C SER A 72 9.00 -4.02 6.96
N ARG A 73 8.27 -3.48 7.93
CA ARG A 73 6.82 -3.30 7.86
C ARG A 73 6.60 -1.83 7.57
N GLY A 74 6.17 -1.54 6.35
CA GLY A 74 5.98 -0.18 5.87
C GLY A 74 4.92 0.59 6.66
N PRO A 75 4.58 1.77 6.14
CA PRO A 75 3.37 1.76 5.33
C PRO A 75 3.61 1.92 3.82
N GLU A 76 4.75 2.51 3.44
CA GLU A 76 5.18 2.67 2.04
C GLU A 76 6.04 1.47 1.59
N ASP A 77 7.22 1.28 2.19
CA ASP A 77 8.15 0.22 1.78
C ASP A 77 8.03 -1.03 2.67
N TRP A 78 7.49 -2.10 2.09
CA TRP A 78 7.41 -3.42 2.73
C TRP A 78 8.52 -4.31 2.18
N PHE A 79 9.54 -4.56 3.00
CA PHE A 79 10.66 -5.44 2.66
C PHE A 79 10.48 -6.79 3.36
N ILE A 80 10.31 -7.86 2.59
CA ILE A 80 10.11 -9.22 3.09
C ILE A 80 11.19 -10.13 2.52
N GLN A 81 11.96 -10.80 3.37
CA GLN A 81 12.84 -11.89 2.96
C GLN A 81 12.01 -13.15 2.74
N ILE A 82 12.10 -13.73 1.54
CA ILE A 82 11.49 -15.00 1.18
C ILE A 82 12.62 -15.99 0.87
N GLN A 83 12.83 -16.96 1.77
CA GLN A 83 13.87 -17.97 1.65
C GLN A 83 13.26 -19.34 1.38
N LYS A 84 13.82 -20.09 0.43
CA LYS A 84 13.40 -21.47 0.15
C LYS A 84 14.06 -22.41 1.16
N THR A 85 13.27 -22.96 2.07
CA THR A 85 13.77 -23.86 3.10
C THR A 85 14.31 -25.13 2.43
N PRO A 86 15.48 -25.66 2.83
CA PRO A 86 15.91 -26.95 2.35
C PRO A 86 14.86 -28.01 2.67
N VAL A 87 14.51 -28.81 1.66
CA VAL A 87 13.67 -30.00 1.88
C VAL A 87 14.48 -30.95 2.75
N GLN A 88 14.25 -30.89 4.06
CA GLN A 88 14.62 -31.98 4.94
C GLN A 88 13.71 -33.15 4.57
N SER A 89 14.26 -34.06 3.77
CA SER A 89 13.77 -35.41 3.64
C SER A 89 13.91 -36.13 4.99
N SER A 90 12.95 -35.90 5.87
CA SER A 90 12.60 -36.90 6.88
C SER A 90 12.04 -38.11 6.12
N SER A 91 12.49 -39.36 6.30
CA SER A 91 13.31 -39.97 7.37
C SER A 91 13.93 -41.29 6.83
N PRO A 92 14.66 -42.15 7.60
CA PRO A 92 15.47 -41.98 8.81
C PRO A 92 16.94 -42.50 8.66
N LYS A 93 17.76 -42.45 9.73
CA LYS A 93 19.14 -43.00 9.86
C LYS A 93 19.17 -44.55 9.77
N PRO A 94 20.26 -45.25 9.30
CA PRO A 94 21.61 -45.26 9.94
C PRO A 94 22.85 -45.50 9.02
N GLY A 95 24.08 -45.28 9.53
CA GLY A 95 25.34 -45.77 8.90
C GLY A 95 26.60 -44.91 9.12
N GLU A 96 27.74 -45.57 9.36
CA GLU A 96 29.06 -45.05 9.78
C GLU A 96 29.80 -43.99 8.92
N GLN A 97 30.62 -43.19 9.64
CA GLN A 97 32.02 -42.75 9.39
C GLN A 97 32.57 -42.80 7.93
N ALA A 98 33.33 -41.81 7.42
CA ALA A 98 34.09 -40.71 8.03
C ALA A 98 34.16 -39.50 7.04
N THR A 99 34.97 -38.43 7.15
CA THR A 99 36.15 -38.14 8.00
C THR A 99 36.19 -36.63 8.40
N ALA A 100 37.35 -36.07 8.78
CA ALA A 100 37.50 -34.78 9.45
C ALA A 100 38.17 -33.65 8.64
N ASN A 101 37.82 -32.41 9.01
CA ASN A 101 38.63 -31.16 8.98
C ASN A 101 39.07 -30.56 7.61
N LYS A 102 39.21 -29.23 7.45
CA LYS A 102 39.10 -28.10 8.42
C LYS A 102 38.54 -26.84 7.74
N LYS A 103 37.97 -25.93 8.53
CA LYS A 103 37.47 -24.60 8.12
C LYS A 103 38.61 -23.71 7.56
N GLU A 104 38.30 -22.85 6.59
CA GLU A 104 38.22 -21.38 6.80
C GLU A 104 37.57 -20.68 5.58
N GLN A 105 36.99 -19.49 5.83
CA GLN A 105 36.05 -18.85 4.91
C GLN A 105 36.74 -18.26 3.67
N LYS A 106 36.17 -18.52 2.49
CA LYS A 106 36.46 -17.77 1.25
C LYS A 106 35.23 -17.02 0.81
N THR A 107 35.29 -15.70 0.84
CA THR A 107 34.52 -14.83 -0.04
C THR A 107 35.07 -14.96 -1.46
N PRO A 108 34.25 -15.31 -2.48
CA PRO A 108 34.60 -15.13 -3.87
C PRO A 108 34.04 -13.79 -4.37
N ALA A 109 34.91 -12.92 -4.85
CA ALA A 109 34.53 -11.64 -5.46
C ALA A 109 33.95 -11.82 -6.88
N PHE A 110 33.09 -10.89 -7.29
CA PHE A 110 32.77 -10.64 -8.71
C PHE A 110 33.48 -9.37 -9.20
N PRO A 111 33.77 -9.25 -10.51
CA PRO A 111 34.75 -8.28 -11.02
C PRO A 111 34.21 -6.86 -11.22
N GLU A 112 35.12 -5.88 -11.17
CA GLU A 112 34.83 -4.45 -11.26
C GLU A 112 34.38 -3.96 -12.65
N SER A 113 33.35 -3.11 -12.62
CA SER A 113 33.14 -1.91 -13.44
C SER A 113 33.13 -2.01 -14.98
N ILE A 114 32.03 -1.54 -15.57
CA ILE A 114 32.06 -0.80 -16.85
C ILE A 114 31.56 0.61 -16.56
N ALA A 115 32.48 1.58 -16.58
CA ALA A 115 32.16 3.01 -16.65
C ALA A 115 32.18 3.49 -18.11
N ILE A 116 31.56 4.65 -18.38
CA ILE A 116 31.81 5.68 -19.43
C ILE A 116 30.51 6.50 -19.53
N LYS A 117 30.41 7.75 -19.06
CA LYS A 117 31.01 9.05 -19.47
C LYS A 117 30.46 9.66 -20.77
N ASP A 118 30.01 10.90 -20.63
CA ASP A 118 29.14 11.69 -21.51
C ASP A 118 29.70 12.10 -22.88
N LYS A 119 28.78 12.24 -23.84
CA LYS A 119 28.70 13.26 -24.93
C LYS A 119 27.23 13.36 -25.38
N ASN A 120 26.59 14.51 -25.66
CA ASN A 120 26.99 15.92 -25.66
C ASN A 120 25.72 16.79 -25.45
N ALA A 121 25.89 18.06 -25.02
CA ALA A 121 24.85 19.10 -25.11
C ALA A 121 24.72 19.61 -26.58
N ALA A 122 23.66 20.32 -27.03
CA ALA A 122 22.50 20.91 -26.34
C ALA A 122 21.30 21.00 -27.32
N ASP A 123 20.06 21.12 -26.83
CA ASP A 123 19.25 22.35 -26.94
C ASP A 123 17.94 22.24 -26.12
N GLN A 124 17.22 23.34 -25.96
CA GLN A 124 16.11 23.54 -25.01
C GLN A 124 14.74 23.15 -25.60
N SER A 125 14.02 22.20 -24.98
CA SER A 125 12.54 22.19 -24.81
C SER A 125 11.95 20.80 -24.45
N ASN A 126 12.01 20.39 -23.18
CA ASN A 126 10.92 19.60 -22.56
C ASN A 126 11.09 19.44 -21.03
N THR A 127 10.56 20.39 -20.27
CA THR A 127 10.13 20.14 -18.88
C THR A 127 8.81 19.35 -18.93
N SER A 128 8.87 18.02 -18.99
CA SER A 128 7.64 17.21 -19.15
C SER A 128 7.77 15.77 -18.65
N LEU A 129 6.96 15.43 -17.65
CA LEU A 129 6.48 14.09 -17.28
C LEU A 129 7.51 13.08 -16.73
N LEU A 130 7.65 13.05 -15.40
CA LEU A 130 7.91 11.79 -14.68
C LEU A 130 6.66 10.91 -14.85
N LYS A 131 6.79 9.78 -15.55
CA LYS A 131 5.66 8.94 -15.97
C LYS A 131 5.49 7.69 -15.12
N ASP A 132 4.25 7.54 -14.66
CA ASP A 132 3.45 6.31 -14.65
C ASP A 132 4.02 5.10 -13.88
N ASP A 133 3.72 5.11 -12.58
CA ASP A 133 2.82 4.16 -11.89
C ASP A 133 2.61 2.75 -12.49
N ILE A 134 2.52 1.74 -11.60
CA ILE A 134 1.82 0.49 -11.93
C ILE A 134 0.36 0.82 -12.28
N ILE A 135 0.00 0.72 -13.56
CA ILE A 135 -1.34 1.00 -14.05
C ILE A 135 -2.27 -0.17 -13.69
N LEU A 136 -2.79 -0.15 -12.46
CA LEU A 136 -4.00 -0.88 -12.10
C LEU A 136 -5.11 -0.44 -13.07
N GLN A 137 -5.47 -1.31 -14.01
CA GLN A 137 -6.50 -1.05 -15.01
C GLN A 137 -7.90 -1.17 -14.38
N TYR A 138 -8.20 -0.32 -13.39
CA TYR A 138 -9.50 -0.27 -12.72
C TYR A 138 -10.65 -0.08 -13.72
N ASP A 139 -10.40 0.60 -14.85
CA ASP A 139 -11.34 0.72 -15.97
C ASP A 139 -11.73 -0.61 -16.61
N SER A 140 -10.88 -1.64 -16.52
CA SER A 140 -11.17 -2.99 -17.00
C SER A 140 -11.96 -3.86 -16.01
N TRP A 141 -12.03 -3.44 -14.74
CA TRP A 141 -12.72 -4.20 -13.69
C TRP A 141 -14.22 -3.94 -13.70
N ASP A 142 -15.00 -4.95 -13.35
CA ASP A 142 -16.43 -4.78 -13.12
C ASP A 142 -16.69 -4.00 -11.81
N PRO A 143 -17.78 -3.21 -11.73
CA PRO A 143 -18.10 -2.44 -10.54
C PRO A 143 -18.20 -3.23 -9.22
N ASP A 144 -18.76 -4.45 -9.22
CA ASP A 144 -18.88 -5.28 -8.01
C ASP A 144 -17.48 -5.67 -7.46
N PHE A 145 -16.58 -6.14 -8.33
CA PHE A 145 -15.20 -6.42 -7.94
C PHE A 145 -14.47 -5.15 -7.45
N LEU A 146 -14.68 -4.01 -8.10
CA LEU A 146 -14.07 -2.74 -7.69
C LEU A 146 -14.56 -2.27 -6.31
N CYS A 147 -15.86 -2.38 -6.03
CA CYS A 147 -16.43 -2.15 -4.69
C CYS A 147 -15.81 -3.09 -3.64
N ALA A 148 -15.71 -4.38 -3.93
CA ALA A 148 -15.13 -5.38 -3.03
C ALA A 148 -13.63 -5.13 -2.76
N PHE A 149 -12.86 -4.72 -3.78
CA PHE A 149 -11.46 -4.31 -3.64
C PHE A 149 -11.33 -3.10 -2.72
N ILE A 150 -12.15 -2.06 -2.94
CA ILE A 150 -12.18 -0.84 -2.13
C ILE A 150 -12.54 -1.13 -0.66
N GLU A 151 -13.55 -1.97 -0.42
CA GLU A 151 -13.96 -2.39 0.93
C GLU A 151 -12.84 -3.15 1.67
N GLN A 152 -12.14 -4.04 0.97
CA GLN A 152 -11.11 -4.89 1.58
C GLN A 152 -9.77 -4.18 1.81
N THR A 153 -9.46 -3.15 1.01
CA THR A 153 -8.18 -2.43 1.05
C THR A 153 -8.28 -1.10 1.79
N ASP A 154 -8.87 -0.09 1.18
CA ASP A 154 -8.86 1.30 1.64
C ASP A 154 -9.81 1.52 2.82
N HIS A 155 -11.04 1.02 2.73
CA HIS A 155 -12.01 1.05 3.83
C HIS A 155 -11.47 0.39 5.10
N ARG A 156 -10.79 -0.76 4.96
CA ARG A 156 -10.12 -1.46 6.07
C ARG A 156 -8.98 -0.62 6.64
N TYR A 157 -8.15 -0.02 5.79
CA TYR A 157 -7.05 0.85 6.21
C TYR A 157 -7.57 2.06 7.00
N PHE A 158 -8.50 2.84 6.46
CA PHE A 158 -8.99 4.05 7.12
C PHE A 158 -9.67 3.76 8.46
N ARG A 159 -10.46 2.69 8.55
CA ARG A 159 -11.10 2.24 9.81
C ARG A 159 -10.08 1.90 10.91
N ALA A 160 -8.94 1.30 10.55
CA ALA A 160 -7.88 0.99 11.50
C ALA A 160 -7.03 2.21 11.85
N GLN A 161 -6.74 3.08 10.88
CA GLN A 161 -5.71 4.11 11.00
C GLN A 161 -6.23 5.44 11.53
N ALA A 162 -7.48 5.82 11.24
CA ALA A 162 -8.03 7.08 11.74
C ALA A 162 -8.06 7.17 13.28
N PRO A 163 -8.48 6.14 14.06
CA PRO A 163 -8.46 6.22 15.52
C PRO A 163 -7.05 6.27 16.13
N GLU A 164 -6.07 5.54 15.57
CA GLU A 164 -4.67 5.62 16.00
C GLU A 164 -4.09 7.02 15.80
N LEU A 165 -4.33 7.58 14.61
CA LEU A 165 -3.80 8.86 14.21
C LEU A 165 -4.50 10.02 14.93
N ASP A 166 -5.77 9.84 15.32
CA ASP A 166 -6.49 10.82 16.13
C ASP A 166 -5.89 11.00 17.53
N GLY A 167 -5.67 9.88 18.23
CA GLY A 167 -5.04 9.89 19.56
C GLY A 167 -3.62 10.43 19.52
N LEU A 168 -2.86 10.16 18.45
CA LEU A 168 -1.54 10.75 18.24
C LEU A 168 -1.64 12.26 18.01
N GLY A 169 -2.55 12.73 17.15
CA GLY A 169 -2.77 14.15 16.89
C GLY A 169 -3.18 14.93 18.15
N GLU A 170 -4.05 14.37 18.99
CA GLU A 170 -4.42 14.99 20.28
C GLU A 170 -3.23 15.05 21.25
N THR A 171 -2.43 13.99 21.31
CA THR A 171 -1.21 13.94 22.16
C THR A 171 -0.22 15.03 21.75
N ILE A 172 0.02 15.18 20.44
CA ILE A 172 0.90 16.24 19.92
C ILE A 172 0.32 17.62 20.20
N ARG A 173 -0.98 17.84 19.91
CA ARG A 173 -1.67 19.10 20.21
C ARG A 173 -1.53 19.49 21.68
N LEU A 174 -1.87 18.62 22.62
CA LEU A 174 -1.82 18.91 24.06
C LEU A 174 -0.39 19.22 24.56
N LYS A 175 0.61 18.49 24.06
CA LYS A 175 2.02 18.69 24.42
C LYS A 175 2.57 20.02 23.89
N HIS A 176 2.17 20.40 22.67
CA HIS A 176 2.78 21.51 21.92
C HIS A 176 1.93 22.79 21.85
N GLN A 177 0.65 22.80 22.29
CA GLN A 177 -0.30 23.92 22.19
C GLN A 177 0.17 25.30 22.68
N LYS A 178 1.22 25.37 23.51
CA LYS A 178 1.80 26.64 24.00
C LYS A 178 2.75 27.30 23.00
N THR A 179 3.49 26.50 22.23
CA THR A 179 4.44 26.98 21.20
C THR A 179 3.85 26.87 19.80
N HIS A 180 2.93 25.92 19.59
CA HIS A 180 2.26 25.62 18.32
C HIS A 180 0.72 25.73 18.47
N PRO A 181 0.15 26.94 18.65
CA PRO A 181 -1.30 27.11 18.76
C PRO A 181 -2.06 26.69 17.49
N GLU A 182 -1.41 26.68 16.31
CA GLU A 182 -1.95 26.21 15.03
C GLU A 182 -2.40 24.75 15.06
N LEU A 183 -1.85 23.93 15.97
CA LEU A 183 -2.25 22.55 16.16
C LEU A 183 -3.72 22.40 16.60
N ALA A 184 -4.31 23.44 17.21
CA ALA A 184 -5.73 23.44 17.54
C ALA A 184 -6.61 23.45 16.27
N SER A 185 -6.29 24.31 15.31
CA SER A 185 -6.97 24.34 14.00
C SER A 185 -6.72 23.06 13.21
N LEU A 186 -5.48 22.55 13.22
CA LEU A 186 -5.16 21.27 12.57
C LEU A 186 -6.00 20.11 13.12
N LYS A 187 -6.09 19.98 14.45
CA LYS A 187 -6.91 18.93 15.09
C LYS A 187 -8.38 19.08 14.73
N MET A 188 -8.94 20.29 14.75
CA MET A 188 -10.33 20.53 14.33
C MET A 188 -10.61 20.00 12.91
N TYR A 189 -9.71 20.25 11.95
CA TYR A 189 -9.86 19.73 10.58
C TYR A 189 -9.64 18.22 10.48
N GLN A 190 -8.71 17.65 11.26
CA GLN A 190 -8.52 16.20 11.35
C GLN A 190 -9.77 15.49 11.89
N ASP A 191 -10.38 16.04 12.94
CA ASP A 191 -11.52 15.43 13.62
C ASP A 191 -12.74 15.44 12.71
N GLN A 192 -12.95 16.55 12.00
CA GLN A 192 -13.97 16.63 10.96
C GLN A 192 -13.68 15.66 9.81
N LEU A 193 -12.42 15.55 9.34
CA LEU A 193 -12.05 14.60 8.28
C LEU A 193 -12.37 13.15 8.67
N PHE A 194 -11.92 12.71 9.85
CA PHE A 194 -12.08 11.34 10.31
C PHE A 194 -13.55 11.02 10.64
N ALA A 195 -14.29 11.93 11.26
CA ALA A 195 -15.71 11.75 11.51
C ALA A 195 -16.52 11.65 10.21
N THR A 196 -16.27 12.55 9.25
CA THR A 196 -16.91 12.50 7.92
C THR A 196 -16.56 11.19 7.19
N LEU A 197 -15.27 10.82 7.15
CA LEU A 197 -14.82 9.61 6.47
C LEU A 197 -15.46 8.35 7.08
N LEU A 198 -15.27 8.10 8.38
CA LEU A 198 -15.75 6.88 9.04
C LEU A 198 -17.29 6.74 8.99
N PHE A 199 -18.02 7.85 9.03
CA PHE A 199 -19.47 7.85 8.81
C PHE A 199 -19.82 7.38 7.39
N HIS A 200 -19.22 7.97 6.36
CA HIS A 200 -19.51 7.61 4.98
C HIS A 200 -19.07 6.18 4.62
N LEU A 201 -17.90 5.72 5.06
CA LEU A 201 -17.46 4.32 4.86
C LEU A 201 -18.48 3.31 5.42
N THR A 202 -19.22 3.70 6.46
CA THR A 202 -20.24 2.84 7.11
C THR A 202 -21.57 2.85 6.36
N GLN A 203 -21.99 4.00 5.82
CA GLN A 203 -23.21 4.11 5.01
C GLN A 203 -23.04 3.53 3.60
N GLU A 204 -21.84 3.63 3.04
CA GLU A 204 -21.53 3.29 1.65
C GLU A 204 -21.80 1.83 1.28
N LYS A 205 -21.62 0.90 2.23
CA LYS A 205 -21.88 -0.52 1.99
C LYS A 205 -23.33 -0.76 1.55
N SER A 206 -24.30 -0.38 2.39
CA SER A 206 -25.72 -0.64 2.14
C SER A 206 -26.38 0.36 1.18
N ALA A 207 -25.89 1.60 1.15
CA ALA A 207 -26.45 2.65 0.28
C ALA A 207 -25.90 2.63 -1.15
N LEU A 208 -24.73 2.04 -1.39
CA LEU A 208 -24.07 2.03 -2.69
C LEU A 208 -23.61 0.61 -3.10
N PHE A 209 -22.71 -0.03 -2.34
CA PHE A 209 -22.04 -1.26 -2.81
C PHE A 209 -23.00 -2.45 -2.97
N ASP A 210 -23.90 -2.67 -2.02
CA ASP A 210 -24.91 -3.74 -2.11
C ASP A 210 -25.86 -3.52 -3.32
N GLN A 211 -26.09 -2.25 -3.71
CA GLN A 211 -26.91 -1.88 -4.87
C GLN A 211 -26.16 -2.07 -6.19
N VAL A 212 -24.86 -1.77 -6.21
CA VAL A 212 -23.97 -2.07 -7.35
C VAL A 212 -24.00 -3.57 -7.66
N GLN A 213 -23.88 -4.40 -6.63
CA GLN A 213 -23.97 -5.85 -6.76
C GLN A 213 -25.35 -6.30 -7.30
N SER A 214 -26.45 -5.78 -6.74
CA SER A 214 -27.82 -6.09 -7.19
C SER A 214 -28.02 -5.80 -8.68
N VAL A 215 -27.68 -4.58 -9.11
CA VAL A 215 -27.82 -4.11 -10.50
C VAL A 215 -26.93 -4.92 -11.45
N GLN A 216 -25.69 -5.21 -11.06
CA GLN A 216 -24.76 -5.99 -11.88
C GLN A 216 -25.22 -7.45 -12.04
N GLN A 217 -25.75 -8.08 -10.98
CA GLN A 217 -26.30 -9.43 -11.05
C GLN A 217 -27.54 -9.53 -11.93
N ALA A 218 -28.42 -8.52 -11.93
CA ALA A 218 -29.56 -8.45 -12.85
C ALA A 218 -29.09 -8.41 -14.31
N ALA A 219 -28.14 -7.53 -14.63
CA ALA A 219 -27.55 -7.41 -15.97
C ALA A 219 -26.89 -8.73 -16.43
N GLN A 220 -26.11 -9.39 -15.57
CA GLN A 220 -25.49 -10.70 -15.87
C GLN A 220 -26.52 -11.82 -16.15
N GLN A 221 -27.74 -11.71 -15.61
CA GLN A 221 -28.84 -12.64 -15.85
C GLN A 221 -29.72 -12.25 -17.05
N ASN A 222 -29.36 -11.22 -17.83
CA ASN A 222 -30.19 -10.60 -18.86
C ASN A 222 -31.58 -10.18 -18.33
N LYS A 223 -31.62 -9.62 -17.12
CA LYS A 223 -32.82 -9.06 -16.50
C LYS A 223 -32.64 -7.56 -16.29
N GLU A 224 -33.73 -6.82 -16.42
CA GLU A 224 -33.78 -5.42 -15.98
C GLU A 224 -33.59 -5.34 -14.45
N PRO A 225 -32.74 -4.41 -13.95
CA PRO A 225 -32.67 -4.11 -12.52
C PRO A 225 -33.99 -3.56 -12.00
N ASP A 226 -34.30 -3.78 -10.72
CA ASP A 226 -35.53 -3.25 -10.15
C ASP A 226 -35.43 -1.74 -9.85
N MET A 227 -36.57 -1.06 -9.94
CA MET A 227 -36.65 0.40 -9.77
C MET A 227 -36.29 0.89 -8.36
N VAL A 228 -36.31 0.02 -7.34
CA VAL A 228 -35.91 0.38 -5.97
C VAL A 228 -34.40 0.39 -5.87
N SER A 229 -33.73 -0.66 -6.34
CA SER A 229 -32.26 -0.72 -6.42
C SER A 229 -31.69 0.48 -7.20
N LEU A 230 -32.26 0.83 -8.36
CA LEU A 230 -31.81 1.99 -9.15
C LEU A 230 -31.96 3.33 -8.40
N LYS A 231 -33.08 3.54 -7.68
CA LYS A 231 -33.28 4.74 -6.85
C LYS A 231 -32.31 4.81 -5.67
N GLN A 232 -32.05 3.68 -5.02
CA GLN A 232 -31.09 3.58 -3.93
C GLN A 232 -29.67 3.86 -4.44
N LEU A 233 -29.29 3.26 -5.57
CA LEU A 233 -28.02 3.49 -6.27
C LEU A 233 -27.80 4.97 -6.64
N PHE A 234 -28.81 5.64 -7.20
CA PHE A 234 -28.77 7.09 -7.50
C PHE A 234 -28.55 7.92 -6.22
N THR A 235 -29.25 7.57 -5.14
CA THR A 235 -29.15 8.26 -3.85
C THR A 235 -27.75 8.06 -3.25
N GLY A 236 -27.25 6.83 -3.19
CA GLY A 236 -25.90 6.49 -2.72
C GLY A 236 -24.81 7.20 -3.52
N THR A 237 -24.92 7.20 -4.85
CA THR A 237 -24.01 7.90 -5.77
C THR A 237 -23.98 9.40 -5.50
N THR A 238 -25.12 10.01 -5.20
CA THR A 238 -25.24 11.44 -4.91
C THR A 238 -24.60 11.80 -3.56
N LEU A 239 -24.94 11.05 -2.50
CA LEU A 239 -24.34 11.22 -1.17
C LEU A 239 -22.82 11.00 -1.20
N LYS A 240 -22.34 10.05 -2.00
CA LYS A 240 -20.92 9.75 -2.15
C LYS A 240 -20.15 10.88 -2.83
N LYS A 241 -20.69 11.47 -3.90
CA LYS A 241 -20.06 12.65 -4.55
C LYS A 241 -19.92 13.82 -3.56
N GLN A 242 -20.97 14.12 -2.78
CA GLN A 242 -20.94 15.16 -1.75
C GLN A 242 -19.93 14.86 -0.62
N ALA A 243 -19.82 13.60 -0.20
CA ALA A 243 -18.81 13.15 0.77
C ALA A 243 -17.40 13.39 0.24
N ASN A 244 -17.11 12.95 -0.99
CA ASN A 244 -15.79 13.03 -1.61
C ASN A 244 -15.34 14.49 -1.82
N GLU A 245 -16.24 15.40 -2.20
CA GLU A 245 -15.97 16.84 -2.22
C GLU A 245 -15.61 17.41 -0.84
N THR A 246 -16.31 16.96 0.20
CA THR A 246 -16.11 17.46 1.58
C THR A 246 -14.76 16.97 2.12
N LEU A 247 -14.44 15.69 1.93
CA LEU A 247 -13.15 15.09 2.31
C LEU A 247 -11.97 15.79 1.61
N THR A 248 -12.11 16.09 0.31
CA THR A 248 -11.09 16.83 -0.47
C THR A 248 -10.80 18.19 0.15
N LYS A 249 -11.85 18.98 0.47
CA LYS A 249 -11.71 20.31 1.09
C LYS A 249 -11.04 20.25 2.47
N LEU A 250 -11.30 19.20 3.25
CA LEU A 250 -10.70 19.01 4.58
C LEU A 250 -9.22 18.62 4.51
N ILE A 251 -8.84 17.72 3.59
CA ILE A 251 -7.44 17.41 3.27
C ILE A 251 -6.67 18.68 2.90
N GLU A 252 -7.23 19.53 2.06
CA GLU A 252 -6.58 20.79 1.68
C GLU A 252 -6.31 21.70 2.89
N GLN A 253 -7.22 21.77 3.87
CA GLN A 253 -6.97 22.55 5.09
C GLN A 253 -5.85 21.92 5.92
N ILE A 254 -5.81 20.60 6.06
CA ILE A 254 -4.73 19.88 6.76
C ILE A 254 -3.38 20.16 6.08
N ARG A 255 -3.28 20.03 4.75
CA ARG A 255 -2.05 20.35 3.99
C ARG A 255 -1.57 21.79 4.22
N ARG A 256 -2.48 22.75 4.29
CA ARG A 256 -2.15 24.17 4.55
C ARG A 256 -1.62 24.37 5.98
N HIS A 257 -2.31 23.83 6.99
CA HIS A 257 -1.93 23.99 8.40
C HIS A 257 -0.65 23.23 8.77
N THR A 258 -0.30 22.18 8.02
CA THR A 258 0.94 21.39 8.20
C THR A 258 2.07 21.85 7.28
N GLN A 259 1.89 22.88 6.46
CA GLN A 259 2.84 23.32 5.43
C GLN A 259 3.34 22.15 4.55
N GLN A 260 2.40 21.37 4.01
CA GLN A 260 2.66 20.10 3.29
C GLN A 260 3.41 19.06 4.16
N TYR A 261 2.96 18.90 5.41
CA TYR A 261 3.53 17.96 6.38
C TYR A 261 4.99 18.24 6.77
N GLN A 262 5.45 19.47 6.60
CA GLN A 262 6.75 19.93 7.07
C GLN A 262 6.68 20.26 8.57
N ALA A 263 7.34 19.44 9.40
CA ALA A 263 7.43 19.69 10.82
C ALA A 263 8.33 20.91 11.11
N PRO A 264 8.02 21.73 12.14
CA PRO A 264 8.85 22.88 12.52
C PRO A 264 10.20 22.44 13.12
N GLU A 265 11.19 23.34 13.15
CA GLU A 265 12.56 23.02 13.59
C GLU A 265 12.66 22.57 15.06
N ASP A 266 11.73 22.99 15.92
CA ASP A 266 11.62 22.60 17.33
C ASP A 266 10.71 21.36 17.56
N ALA A 267 10.27 20.70 16.49
CA ALA A 267 9.50 19.47 16.57
C ALA A 267 10.32 18.32 17.17
N CYS A 268 9.75 17.67 18.19
CA CYS A 268 10.30 16.40 18.69
C CYS A 268 9.95 15.23 17.73
N ASP A 269 10.67 14.12 17.85
CA ASP A 269 10.50 12.93 16.97
C ASP A 269 9.04 12.46 16.84
N SER A 270 8.26 12.52 17.93
CA SER A 270 6.84 12.15 17.91
C SER A 270 5.97 13.09 17.06
N TYR A 271 6.32 14.37 16.98
CA TYR A 271 5.63 15.37 16.16
C TYR A 271 6.01 15.19 14.67
N VAL A 272 7.30 14.97 14.37
CA VAL A 272 7.76 14.60 13.02
C VAL A 272 7.08 13.31 12.54
N TYR A 273 7.01 12.29 13.40
CA TYR A 273 6.35 11.02 13.13
C TYR A 273 4.83 11.17 12.90
N TYR A 274 4.16 12.02 13.67
CA TYR A 274 2.75 12.36 13.47
C TYR A 274 2.50 12.97 12.07
N PHE A 275 3.30 13.96 11.66
CA PHE A 275 3.18 14.54 10.33
C PHE A 275 3.48 13.53 9.22
N LYS A 276 4.46 12.63 9.39
CA LYS A 276 4.71 11.53 8.45
C LYS A 276 3.52 10.56 8.35
N ARG A 277 2.90 10.17 9.48
CA ARG A 277 1.70 9.30 9.45
C ARG A 277 0.49 10.00 8.83
N LEU A 278 0.36 11.31 9.02
CA LEU A 278 -0.72 12.12 8.45
C LEU A 278 -0.55 12.35 6.94
N SER A 279 0.68 12.54 6.44
CA SER A 279 0.95 12.63 4.99
C SER A 279 0.67 11.30 4.27
N GLN A 280 1.00 10.18 4.91
CA GLN A 280 0.71 8.83 4.39
C GLN A 280 -0.79 8.53 4.34
N PHE A 281 -1.53 8.95 5.37
CA PHE A 281 -2.99 8.86 5.38
C PHE A 281 -3.61 9.72 4.27
N ASP A 282 -3.14 10.96 4.10
CA ASP A 282 -3.56 11.85 3.02
C ASP A 282 -3.28 11.27 1.63
N LEU A 283 -2.04 10.84 1.36
CA LEU A 283 -1.68 10.26 0.06
C LEU A 283 -2.60 9.10 -0.31
N ARG A 284 -2.90 8.22 0.65
CA ARG A 284 -3.83 7.11 0.44
C ARG A 284 -5.28 7.57 0.25
N LEU A 285 -5.75 8.53 1.05
CA LEU A 285 -7.10 9.09 0.91
C LEU A 285 -7.28 9.82 -0.43
N SER A 286 -6.27 10.53 -0.90
CA SER A 286 -6.27 11.18 -2.22
C SER A 286 -6.35 10.18 -3.37
N ARG A 287 -5.60 9.07 -3.31
CA ARG A 287 -5.67 7.98 -4.32
C ARG A 287 -7.03 7.29 -4.33
N TYR A 288 -7.59 7.02 -3.15
CA TYR A 288 -8.93 6.47 -2.98
C TYR A 288 -10.03 7.39 -3.54
N LEU A 289 -10.02 8.67 -3.18
CA LEU A 289 -10.97 9.67 -3.70
C LEU A 289 -10.87 9.82 -5.22
N TYR A 290 -9.65 9.75 -5.78
CA TYR A 290 -9.45 9.73 -7.22
C TYR A 290 -10.10 8.50 -7.86
N LEU A 291 -9.78 7.29 -7.39
CA LEU A 291 -10.31 6.03 -7.91
C LEU A 291 -11.84 6.01 -7.96
N GLU A 292 -12.49 6.50 -6.91
CA GLU A 292 -13.95 6.55 -6.85
C GLU A 292 -14.53 7.58 -7.82
N ASN A 293 -13.97 8.79 -7.84
CA ASN A 293 -14.48 9.88 -8.66
C ASN A 293 -14.24 9.67 -10.16
N THR A 294 -13.15 9.02 -10.56
CA THR A 294 -12.76 8.87 -11.97
C THR A 294 -13.11 7.51 -12.56
N VAL A 295 -13.25 6.45 -11.76
CA VAL A 295 -13.54 5.09 -12.25
C VAL A 295 -14.86 4.54 -11.74
N LEU A 296 -15.03 4.41 -10.41
CA LEU A 296 -16.21 3.73 -9.85
C LEU A 296 -17.50 4.49 -10.14
N LEU A 297 -17.58 5.77 -9.75
CA LEU A 297 -18.81 6.56 -9.90
C LEU A 297 -19.20 6.79 -11.37
N PRO A 298 -18.27 7.01 -12.32
CA PRO A 298 -18.59 7.01 -13.75
C PRO A 298 -19.13 5.69 -14.27
N LYS A 299 -18.57 4.53 -13.86
CA LYS A 299 -19.12 3.21 -14.22
C LYS A 299 -20.55 3.03 -13.69
N ILE A 300 -20.77 3.33 -12.41
CA ILE A 300 -22.10 3.22 -11.77
C ILE A 300 -23.12 4.15 -12.45
N SER A 301 -22.70 5.34 -12.88
CA SER A 301 -23.57 6.31 -13.55
C SER A 301 -24.04 5.86 -14.94
N GLN A 302 -23.52 4.76 -15.50
CA GLN A 302 -24.01 4.18 -16.77
C GLN A 302 -25.33 3.39 -16.59
N TRP A 303 -25.73 3.11 -15.35
CA TRP A 303 -26.99 2.42 -15.01
C TRP A 303 -28.12 3.38 -14.59
N LEU A 304 -27.90 4.70 -14.64
CA LEU A 304 -28.76 5.75 -14.07
C LEU A 304 -29.21 6.79 -15.10
#